data_AF-A0A370GAG0-F1
#
_entry.id   AF-A0A370GAG0-F1
#
_cell.length_a   1.000
_cell.length_b   1.000
_cell.length_c   1.000
_cell.angle_alpha   90.00
_cell.angle_beta   90.00
_cell.angle_gamma   90.00
#
_symmetry.space_group_name_H-M   'P 1'
#
loop_
_entity.id
_entity.type
_entity.pdbx_description
1 polymer ?
#
loop_
_entity_poly.entity_id
_entity_poly.type
_entity_poly.pdbx_seq_one_letter_code
_entity_poly.pdbx_strand_id
1 'polypeptide(L)'
;MSRKKAAKGTAKRQQNNAFVASIQKKEKDFLLTPSKLATQLGKEIKSLAQKENKLKAALNKIKSQANNAEKRIKAAEKIKTPAGKKQLNAANKSHKEIFKAFSVINKQLQEISQSLESTKQAQAKLSALDKHLSQFEKEWAKNSKKAIAAKTKAKTKTKSKKSTTKNAPAIQEPKPEILDRIDDAVSFNQVTELAS
;
A
#
# COMPACT_ATOMS: atom_id res chain seq x y z
N MET A 1 -53.51 5.27 -30.37
CA MET A 1 -52.37 4.33 -30.19
C MET A 1 -51.11 5.09 -29.76
N SER A 2 -50.78 5.14 -28.46
CA SER A 2 -49.70 5.99 -27.91
C SER A 2 -48.34 5.27 -27.91
N ARG A 3 -47.54 5.48 -28.97
CA ARG A 3 -46.14 4.98 -29.07
C ARG A 3 -45.13 5.74 -28.18
N LYS A 4 -45.53 6.84 -27.52
CA LYS A 4 -44.62 7.70 -26.74
C LYS A 4 -44.29 7.19 -25.32
N LYS A 5 -45.09 6.30 -24.72
CA LYS A 5 -44.82 5.82 -23.34
C LYS A 5 -43.75 4.72 -23.26
N ALA A 6 -43.57 3.91 -24.30
CA ALA A 6 -42.55 2.84 -24.31
C ALA A 6 -41.12 3.38 -24.43
N ALA A 7 -40.90 4.44 -25.23
CA ALA A 7 -39.57 5.03 -25.46
C ALA A 7 -38.96 5.71 -24.21
N LYS A 8 -39.78 6.32 -23.34
CA LYS A 8 -39.32 6.89 -22.06
C LYS A 8 -38.87 5.80 -21.07
N GLY A 9 -39.48 4.62 -21.11
CA GLY A 9 -39.13 3.50 -20.24
C GLY A 9 -37.79 2.85 -20.59
N THR A 10 -37.50 2.70 -21.88
CA THR A 10 -36.22 2.15 -22.36
C THR A 10 -35.05 3.10 -22.09
N ALA A 11 -35.20 4.41 -22.29
CA ALA A 11 -34.15 5.39 -22.00
C ALA A 11 -33.78 5.44 -20.50
N LYS A 12 -34.79 5.42 -19.61
CA LYS A 12 -34.56 5.39 -18.14
C LYS A 12 -33.89 4.08 -17.70
N ARG A 13 -34.22 2.96 -18.34
CA ARG A 13 -33.58 1.66 -18.08
C ARG A 13 -32.13 1.62 -18.59
N GLN A 14 -31.83 2.25 -19.73
CA GLN A 14 -30.46 2.37 -20.24
C GLN A 14 -29.58 3.25 -19.34
N GLN A 15 -30.07 4.39 -18.87
CA GLN A 15 -29.34 5.23 -17.91
C GLN A 15 -29.06 4.50 -16.58
N ASN A 16 -30.05 3.80 -16.03
CA ASN A 16 -29.85 2.99 -14.83
C ASN A 16 -28.84 1.87 -15.06
N ASN A 17 -28.88 1.19 -16.22
CA ASN A 17 -27.92 0.15 -16.55
C ASN A 17 -26.49 0.71 -16.69
N ALA A 18 -26.33 1.90 -17.28
CA ALA A 18 -25.02 2.55 -17.40
C ALA A 18 -24.46 2.97 -16.03
N PHE A 19 -25.31 3.47 -15.13
CA PHE A 19 -24.93 3.79 -13.75
C PHE A 19 -24.50 2.54 -12.98
N VAL A 20 -25.26 1.45 -13.06
CA VAL A 20 -24.92 0.18 -12.42
C VAL A 20 -23.61 -0.39 -12.97
N ALA A 21 -23.38 -0.34 -14.29
CA ALA A 21 -22.13 -0.78 -14.90
C ALA A 21 -20.92 0.05 -14.42
N SER A 22 -21.10 1.37 -14.24
CA SER A 22 -20.06 2.25 -13.68
C SER A 22 -19.70 1.88 -12.24
N ILE A 23 -20.70 1.60 -11.40
CA ILE A 23 -20.49 1.14 -10.02
C ILE A 23 -19.76 -0.20 -10.00
N GLN A 24 -20.23 -1.18 -10.78
CA GLN A 24 -19.60 -2.50 -10.85
C GLN A 24 -18.13 -2.43 -11.29
N LYS A 25 -17.80 -1.51 -12.20
CA LYS A 25 -16.41 -1.25 -12.60
C LYS A 25 -15.59 -0.74 -11.42
N LYS A 26 -16.09 0.27 -10.69
CA LYS A 26 -15.40 0.83 -9.51
C LYS A 26 -15.21 -0.20 -8.41
N GLU A 27 -16.22 -1.03 -8.14
CA GLU A 27 -16.15 -2.12 -7.17
C GLU A 27 -15.07 -3.14 -7.55
N LYS A 28 -15.06 -3.57 -8.82
CA LYS A 28 -14.03 -4.49 -9.33
C LYS A 28 -12.63 -3.87 -9.26
N ASP A 29 -12.49 -2.59 -9.60
CA ASP A 29 -11.21 -1.90 -9.52
C ASP A 29 -10.73 -1.79 -8.06
N PHE A 30 -11.63 -1.49 -7.12
CA PHE A 30 -11.33 -1.46 -5.69
C PHE A 30 -10.82 -2.82 -5.18
N LEU A 31 -11.51 -3.90 -5.53
CA LEU A 31 -11.13 -5.26 -5.13
C LEU A 31 -9.78 -5.70 -5.71
N LEU A 32 -9.47 -5.29 -6.94
CA LEU A 32 -8.20 -5.61 -7.59
C LEU A 32 -7.04 -4.72 -7.15
N THR A 33 -7.31 -3.59 -6.48
CA THR A 33 -6.29 -2.60 -6.12
C THR A 33 -5.23 -3.17 -5.17
N PRO A 34 -5.58 -3.88 -4.08
CA PRO A 34 -4.58 -4.48 -3.18
C PRO A 34 -3.63 -5.45 -3.89
N SER A 35 -4.15 -6.31 -4.77
CA SER A 35 -3.35 -7.24 -5.58
C SER A 35 -2.42 -6.52 -6.56
N LYS A 36 -2.90 -5.48 -7.25
CA LYS A 36 -2.07 -4.64 -8.14
C LYS A 36 -0.93 -3.95 -7.38
N LEU A 37 -1.25 -3.33 -6.25
CA LEU A 37 -0.26 -2.67 -5.38
C LEU A 37 0.73 -3.68 -4.81
N ALA A 38 0.28 -4.85 -4.33
CA ALA A 38 1.17 -5.89 -3.83
C ALA A 38 2.15 -6.40 -4.90
N THR A 39 1.68 -6.50 -6.16
CA THR A 39 2.53 -6.86 -7.31
C THR A 39 3.57 -5.78 -7.59
N GLN A 40 3.19 -4.50 -7.51
CA GLN A 40 4.11 -3.38 -7.67
C GLN A 40 5.18 -3.37 -6.56
N LEU A 41 4.77 -3.52 -5.30
CA LEU A 41 5.70 -3.64 -4.18
C LEU A 41 6.63 -4.85 -4.34
N GLY A 42 6.13 -5.97 -4.88
CA GLY A 42 6.97 -7.13 -5.20
C GLY A 42 8.08 -6.83 -6.21
N LYS A 43 7.83 -5.96 -7.20
CA LYS A 43 8.86 -5.48 -8.14
C LYS A 43 9.87 -4.55 -7.44
N GLU A 44 9.38 -3.66 -6.59
CA GLU A 44 10.21 -2.74 -5.81
C GLU A 44 11.14 -3.49 -4.85
N ILE A 45 10.63 -4.51 -4.14
CA ILE A 45 11.43 -5.38 -3.26
C ILE A 45 12.57 -6.06 -4.03
N LYS A 46 12.29 -6.59 -5.23
CA LYS A 46 13.34 -7.18 -6.07
C LYS A 46 14.40 -6.16 -6.47
N SER A 47 13.98 -4.95 -6.85
CA SER A 47 14.87 -3.85 -7.20
C SER A 47 15.74 -3.42 -6.01
N LEU A 48 15.14 -3.23 -4.84
CA LEU A 48 15.85 -2.88 -3.60
C LEU A 48 16.83 -3.98 -3.19
N ALA A 49 16.44 -5.25 -3.24
CA ALA A 49 17.32 -6.38 -2.94
C ALA A 49 18.53 -6.45 -3.89
N GLN A 50 18.33 -6.16 -5.18
CA GLN A 50 19.44 -6.07 -6.13
C GLN A 50 20.39 -4.90 -5.80
N LYS A 51 19.86 -3.74 -5.44
CA LYS A 51 20.68 -2.59 -5.02
C LYS A 51 21.45 -2.89 -3.73
N GLU A 52 20.82 -3.52 -2.76
CA GLU A 52 21.44 -3.96 -1.51
C GLU A 52 22.63 -4.90 -1.78
N ASN A 53 22.45 -5.90 -2.64
CA ASN A 53 23.52 -6.82 -3.02
C ASN A 53 24.69 -6.12 -3.74
N LYS A 54 24.39 -5.16 -4.62
CA LYS A 54 25.43 -4.35 -5.28
C LYS A 54 26.22 -3.51 -4.27
N LEU A 55 25.54 -2.88 -3.30
CA LEU A 55 26.21 -2.12 -2.25
C LEU A 55 27.04 -3.01 -1.32
N LYS A 56 26.55 -4.20 -0.95
CA LYS A 56 27.34 -5.18 -0.18
C LYS A 56 28.63 -5.59 -0.90
N ALA A 57 28.55 -5.83 -2.21
CA ALA A 57 29.72 -6.12 -3.03
C ALA A 57 30.69 -4.92 -3.09
N ALA A 58 30.17 -3.71 -3.25
CA ALA A 58 30.98 -2.48 -3.24
C ALA A 58 31.67 -2.26 -1.87
N LEU A 59 30.97 -2.51 -0.76
CA LEU A 59 31.50 -2.43 0.59
C LEU A 59 32.66 -3.41 0.79
N ASN A 60 32.51 -4.66 0.35
CA ASN A 60 33.58 -5.66 0.40
C ASN A 60 34.82 -5.23 -0.40
N LYS A 61 34.62 -4.63 -1.58
CA LYS A 61 35.72 -4.10 -2.40
C LYS A 61 36.44 -2.95 -1.71
N ILE A 62 35.71 -2.00 -1.13
CA ILE A 62 36.28 -0.87 -0.38
C ILE A 62 37.03 -1.35 0.86
N LYS A 63 36.51 -2.35 1.57
CA LYS A 63 37.19 -2.95 2.72
C LYS A 63 38.54 -3.54 2.33
N SER A 64 38.62 -4.23 1.19
CA SER A 64 39.89 -4.71 0.64
C SER A 64 40.85 -3.56 0.28
N GLN A 65 40.34 -2.50 -0.34
CA GLN A 65 41.13 -1.31 -0.66
C GLN A 65 41.65 -0.60 0.60
N ALA A 66 40.85 -0.49 1.66
CA ALA A 66 41.23 0.08 2.94
C ALA A 66 42.38 -0.70 3.57
N ASN A 67 42.26 -2.03 3.64
CA ASN A 67 43.32 -2.91 4.15
C ASN A 67 44.64 -2.76 3.37
N ASN A 68 44.55 -2.62 2.05
CA ASN A 68 45.73 -2.39 1.20
C ASN A 68 46.34 -1.00 1.42
N ALA A 69 45.52 0.03 1.62
CA ALA A 69 45.98 1.37 1.94
C ALA A 69 46.67 1.41 3.31
N GLU A 70 46.13 0.74 4.34
CA GLU A 70 46.77 0.61 5.65
C GLU A 70 48.14 -0.08 5.56
N LYS A 71 48.24 -1.18 4.79
CA LYS A 71 49.53 -1.85 4.56
C LYS A 71 50.56 -0.91 3.91
N ARG A 72 50.13 -0.09 2.94
CA ARG A 72 50.99 0.91 2.29
C ARG A 72 51.43 2.01 3.23
N ILE A 73 50.55 2.49 4.11
CA ILE A 73 50.88 3.47 5.16
C ILE A 73 51.97 2.89 6.07
N LYS A 74 51.74 1.68 6.64
CA LYS A 74 52.71 1.00 7.52
C LYS A 74 54.06 0.74 6.86
N ALA A 75 54.08 0.47 5.56
CA ALA A 75 55.31 0.30 4.80
C ALA A 75 56.04 1.64 4.60
N ALA A 76 55.32 2.71 4.24
CA ALA A 76 55.88 4.04 4.00
C ALA A 76 56.38 4.73 5.29
N GLU A 77 55.75 4.46 6.44
CA GLU A 77 56.17 4.98 7.75
C GLU A 77 57.61 4.60 8.13
N LYS A 78 58.10 3.46 7.63
CA LYS A 78 59.46 2.98 7.91
C LYS A 78 60.53 3.68 7.08
N ILE A 79 60.16 4.40 6.02
CA ILE A 79 61.08 5.00 5.05
C ILE A 79 61.30 6.49 5.39
N LYS A 80 62.49 6.82 5.92
CA LYS A 80 62.86 8.18 6.33
C LYS A 80 63.50 9.02 5.20
N THR A 81 63.04 8.85 3.96
CA THR A 81 63.54 9.62 2.81
C THR A 81 62.50 10.67 2.36
N PRO A 82 62.90 11.73 1.63
CA PRO A 82 61.95 12.70 1.07
C PRO A 82 60.92 12.05 0.14
N ALA A 83 61.33 11.04 -0.62
CA ALA A 83 60.43 10.23 -1.45
C ALA A 83 59.44 9.42 -0.58
N GLY A 84 59.92 8.81 0.51
CA GLY A 84 59.07 8.12 1.49
C GLY A 84 58.02 9.02 2.13
N LYS A 85 58.39 10.27 2.48
CA LYS A 85 57.44 11.27 3.02
C LYS A 85 56.34 11.62 2.01
N LYS A 86 56.67 11.78 0.72
CA LYS A 86 55.67 11.99 -0.34
C LYS A 86 54.75 10.78 -0.49
N GLN A 87 55.30 9.57 -0.45
CA GLN A 87 54.52 8.32 -0.54
C GLN A 87 53.58 8.15 0.66
N LEU A 88 54.03 8.45 1.87
CA LEU A 88 53.22 8.43 3.09
C LEU A 88 52.05 9.41 2.99
N ASN A 89 52.31 10.65 2.55
CA ASN A 89 51.25 11.65 2.35
C ASN A 89 50.22 11.21 1.30
N ALA A 90 50.67 10.63 0.19
CA ALA A 90 49.79 10.09 -0.85
C ALA A 90 48.93 8.92 -0.33
N ALA A 91 49.54 8.00 0.42
CA ALA A 91 48.84 6.87 1.03
C ALA A 91 47.80 7.33 2.06
N ASN A 92 48.13 8.31 2.91
CA ASN A 92 47.21 8.91 3.87
C ASN A 92 46.03 9.63 3.18
N LYS A 93 46.28 10.35 2.08
CA LYS A 93 45.22 11.00 1.30
C LYS A 93 44.27 9.95 0.72
N SER A 94 44.80 8.91 0.08
CA SER A 94 44.01 7.81 -0.47
C SER A 94 43.20 7.08 0.62
N HIS A 95 43.79 6.81 1.77
CA HIS A 95 43.10 6.18 2.90
C HIS A 95 41.91 7.03 3.40
N LYS A 96 42.09 8.36 3.52
CA LYS A 96 41.00 9.28 3.89
C LYS A 96 39.86 9.26 2.86
N GLU A 97 40.17 9.23 1.57
CA GLU A 97 39.17 9.15 0.50
C GLU A 97 38.41 7.81 0.53
N ILE A 98 39.12 6.69 0.72
CA ILE A 98 38.53 5.36 0.88
C ILE A 98 37.58 5.35 2.09
N PHE A 99 37.97 5.95 3.22
CA PHE A 99 37.14 6.01 4.42
C PHE A 99 35.87 6.85 4.21
N LYS A 100 35.96 7.97 3.49
CA LYS A 100 34.77 8.75 3.10
C LYS A 100 33.83 7.93 2.23
N ALA A 101 34.35 7.22 1.22
CA ALA A 101 33.56 6.35 0.36
C ALA A 101 32.90 5.20 1.14
N PHE A 102 33.62 4.59 2.09
CA PHE A 102 33.09 3.58 3.00
C PHE A 102 31.89 4.11 3.80
N SER A 103 32.02 5.30 4.40
CA SER A 103 30.93 5.92 5.17
C SER A 103 29.68 6.16 4.33
N VAL A 104 29.85 6.70 3.10
CA VAL A 104 28.73 6.95 2.18
C VAL A 104 28.01 5.65 1.80
N ILE A 105 28.76 4.62 1.41
CA ILE A 105 28.18 3.32 1.00
C ILE A 105 27.50 2.64 2.18
N ASN A 106 28.08 2.74 3.39
CA ASN A 106 27.47 2.16 4.58
C ASN A 106 26.15 2.85 4.93
N LYS A 107 26.08 4.18 4.84
CA LYS A 107 24.84 4.94 5.03
C LYS A 107 23.77 4.55 4.01
N GLN A 108 24.12 4.49 2.73
CA GLN A 108 23.21 4.04 1.67
C GLN A 108 22.72 2.61 1.90
N LEU A 109 23.59 1.70 2.38
CA LEU A 109 23.21 0.33 2.68
C LEU A 109 22.18 0.28 3.82
N GLN A 110 22.35 1.09 4.87
CA GLN A 110 21.39 1.18 5.98
C GLN A 110 20.03 1.70 5.49
N GLU A 111 20.01 2.78 4.71
CA GLU A 111 18.79 3.37 4.15
C GLU A 111 18.04 2.36 3.26
N ILE A 112 18.75 1.66 2.36
CA ILE A 112 18.14 0.64 1.50
C ILE A 112 17.62 -0.54 2.32
N SER A 113 18.33 -0.96 3.36
CA SER A 113 17.90 -2.07 4.21
C SER A 113 16.61 -1.72 4.97
N GLN A 114 16.52 -0.50 5.52
CA GLN A 114 15.32 0.00 6.18
C GLN A 114 14.14 0.13 5.20
N SER A 115 14.40 0.67 4.01
CA SER A 115 13.38 0.78 2.96
C SER A 115 12.85 -0.60 2.55
N LEU A 116 13.74 -1.58 2.36
CA LEU A 116 13.37 -2.95 1.98
C LEU A 116 12.50 -3.61 3.04
N GLU A 117 12.81 -3.44 4.32
CA GLU A 117 12.00 -3.96 5.41
C GLU A 117 10.61 -3.31 5.47
N SER A 118 10.55 -1.98 5.35
CA SER A 118 9.28 -1.24 5.28
C SER A 118 8.40 -1.70 4.10
N THR A 119 8.99 -1.87 2.91
CA THR A 119 8.26 -2.34 1.73
C THR A 119 7.76 -3.78 1.88
N LYS A 120 8.55 -4.68 2.51
CA LYS A 120 8.10 -6.05 2.83
C LYS A 120 6.90 -6.05 3.78
N GLN A 121 6.93 -5.22 4.82
CA GLN A 121 5.81 -5.09 5.75
C GLN A 121 4.55 -4.55 5.05
N ALA A 122 4.70 -3.54 4.19
CA ALA A 122 3.60 -3.02 3.39
C ALA A 122 3.02 -4.09 2.44
N GLN A 123 3.88 -4.88 1.79
CA GLN A 123 3.44 -6.00 0.94
C GLN A 123 2.64 -7.06 1.74
N ALA A 124 3.10 -7.39 2.94
CA ALA A 124 2.40 -8.32 3.82
C ALA A 124 1.01 -7.80 4.22
N LYS A 125 0.90 -6.51 4.57
CA LYS A 125 -0.38 -5.85 4.89
C LYS A 125 -1.34 -5.86 3.70
N LEU A 126 -0.88 -5.53 2.50
CA LEU A 126 -1.71 -5.57 1.29
C LEU A 126 -2.17 -7.00 0.96
N SER A 127 -1.30 -7.99 1.15
CA SER A 127 -1.65 -9.39 0.95
C SER A 127 -2.69 -9.88 1.96
N ALA A 128 -2.63 -9.41 3.20
CA ALA A 128 -3.65 -9.69 4.21
C ALA A 128 -4.98 -9.01 3.84
N LEU A 129 -4.95 -7.74 3.41
CA LEU A 129 -6.14 -7.02 2.96
C LEU A 129 -6.83 -7.73 1.78
N ASP A 130 -6.07 -8.20 0.80
CA ASP A 130 -6.58 -8.97 -0.34
C ASP A 130 -7.31 -10.25 0.10
N LYS A 131 -6.75 -10.97 1.09
CA LYS A 131 -7.41 -12.13 1.70
C LYS A 131 -8.70 -11.76 2.42
N HIS A 132 -8.71 -10.67 3.19
CA HIS A 132 -9.89 -10.21 3.91
C HIS A 132 -11.01 -9.76 2.97
N LEU A 133 -10.68 -9.02 1.90
CA LEU A 133 -11.65 -8.64 0.87
C LEU A 133 -12.22 -9.87 0.16
N SER A 134 -11.36 -10.82 -0.21
CA SER A 134 -11.79 -12.08 -0.83
C SER A 134 -12.73 -12.90 0.08
N GLN A 135 -12.47 -12.91 1.39
CA GLN A 135 -13.33 -13.58 2.36
C GLN A 135 -14.66 -12.84 2.52
N PHE A 136 -14.61 -11.52 2.64
CA PHE A 136 -15.80 -10.67 2.72
C PHE A 136 -16.71 -10.89 1.51
N GLU A 137 -16.18 -10.91 0.28
CA GLU A 137 -16.96 -11.17 -0.93
C GLU A 137 -17.66 -12.54 -0.89
N LYS A 138 -16.94 -13.58 -0.44
CA LYS A 138 -17.50 -14.94 -0.31
C LYS A 138 -18.64 -14.98 0.70
N GLU A 139 -18.48 -14.35 1.85
CA GLU A 139 -19.51 -14.31 2.90
C GLU A 139 -20.70 -13.45 2.48
N TRP A 140 -20.44 -12.30 1.86
CA TRP A 140 -21.47 -11.41 1.32
C TRP A 140 -22.31 -12.10 0.23
N ALA A 141 -21.66 -12.81 -0.70
CA ALA A 141 -22.34 -13.58 -1.73
C ALA A 141 -23.19 -14.73 -1.15
N LYS A 142 -22.75 -15.36 -0.05
CA LYS A 142 -23.54 -16.38 0.65
C LYS A 142 -24.77 -15.76 1.33
N ASN A 143 -24.61 -14.63 2.01
CA ASN A 143 -25.69 -13.97 2.76
C ASN A 143 -26.74 -13.34 1.85
N SER A 144 -26.34 -12.71 0.75
CA SER A 144 -27.25 -12.16 -0.25
C SER A 144 -28.12 -13.24 -0.92
N LYS A 145 -27.55 -14.40 -1.26
CA LYS A 145 -28.30 -15.55 -1.78
C LYS A 145 -29.33 -16.07 -0.78
N LYS A 146 -28.95 -16.17 0.51
CA LYS A 146 -29.88 -16.55 1.60
C LYS A 146 -31.03 -15.55 1.75
N ALA A 147 -30.75 -14.25 1.69
CA ALA A 147 -31.76 -13.20 1.80
C ALA A 147 -32.77 -13.22 0.63
N ILE A 148 -32.31 -13.48 -0.59
CA ILE A 148 -33.19 -13.62 -1.77
C ILE A 148 -34.08 -14.86 -1.64
N ALA A 149 -33.50 -16.01 -1.23
CA ALA A 149 -34.25 -17.25 -1.01
C ALA A 149 -35.30 -17.13 0.11
N ALA A 150 -35.03 -16.34 1.16
CA ALA A 150 -36.01 -16.05 2.21
C ALA A 150 -37.20 -15.22 1.69
N LYS A 151 -36.95 -14.20 0.85
CA LYS A 151 -38.00 -13.35 0.27
C LYS A 151 -38.88 -14.09 -0.75
N THR A 152 -38.32 -15.02 -1.53
CA THR A 152 -39.13 -15.83 -2.48
C THR A 152 -39.98 -16.89 -1.78
N LYS A 153 -39.52 -17.45 -0.65
CA LYS A 153 -40.34 -18.33 0.21
C LYS A 153 -41.45 -17.60 0.96
N ALA A 154 -41.26 -16.32 1.32
CA ALA A 154 -42.30 -15.51 1.95
C ALA A 154 -43.45 -15.15 0.97
N LYS A 155 -43.15 -14.98 -0.33
CA LYS A 155 -44.17 -14.68 -1.36
C LYS A 155 -44.99 -15.87 -1.83
N THR A 156 -44.59 -17.10 -1.54
CA THR A 156 -45.31 -18.32 -1.98
C THR A 156 -46.36 -18.81 -0.97
N LYS A 157 -46.44 -18.23 0.23
CA LYS A 157 -47.46 -18.59 1.24
C LYS A 157 -48.69 -17.67 1.30
N THR A 158 -48.84 -16.72 0.38
CA THR A 158 -50.02 -15.84 0.37
C THR A 158 -51.00 -16.24 -0.75
N LYS A 159 -51.65 -17.40 -0.59
CA LYS A 159 -52.94 -17.67 -1.22
C LYS A 159 -54.05 -17.33 -0.22
N SER A 160 -54.81 -16.28 -0.55
CA SER A 160 -56.24 -16.12 -0.31
C SER A 160 -56.78 -16.38 1.11
N LYS A 161 -57.14 -15.31 1.83
CA LYS A 161 -58.50 -15.20 2.39
C LYS A 161 -58.92 -13.74 2.58
N LYS A 162 -60.05 -13.42 1.98
CA LYS A 162 -60.82 -12.17 2.06
C LYS A 162 -61.55 -12.17 3.41
N SER A 163 -61.37 -11.15 4.26
CA SER A 163 -62.40 -10.70 5.21
C SER A 163 -61.96 -9.46 6.01
N THR A 164 -62.76 -8.39 5.83
CA THR A 164 -63.32 -7.50 6.86
C THR A 164 -62.41 -6.64 7.76
N THR A 165 -62.67 -5.34 7.63
CA THR A 165 -62.39 -4.20 8.52
C THR A 165 -62.62 -4.50 10.02
N LYS A 166 -61.66 -4.13 10.89
CA LYS A 166 -61.86 -3.40 12.16
C LYS A 166 -60.54 -3.19 12.95
N ASN A 167 -60.29 -1.90 13.23
CA ASN A 167 -59.62 -1.25 14.38
C ASN A 167 -58.17 -1.56 14.82
N ALA A 168 -57.44 -0.45 15.05
CA ALA A 168 -56.05 -0.27 15.48
C ALA A 168 -55.81 -0.63 16.97
N PRO A 169 -54.55 -0.66 17.47
CA PRO A 169 -53.84 0.57 17.86
C PRO A 169 -52.31 0.59 17.63
N ALA A 170 -51.76 1.78 17.90
CA ALA A 170 -50.41 2.31 17.73
C ALA A 170 -49.21 1.42 18.13
N ILE A 171 -48.15 1.48 17.31
CA ILE A 171 -46.78 1.11 17.70
C ILE A 171 -45.91 2.36 17.53
N GLN A 172 -45.23 2.69 18.62
CA GLN A 172 -44.37 3.85 18.84
C GLN A 172 -43.25 3.99 17.80
N GLU A 173 -43.03 5.23 17.33
CA GLU A 173 -41.78 5.64 16.70
C GLU A 173 -40.64 5.65 17.74
N PRO A 174 -39.48 5.02 17.46
CA PRO A 174 -38.25 5.41 18.12
C PRO A 174 -37.63 6.60 17.35
N LYS A 175 -37.64 7.72 18.05
CA LYS A 175 -36.87 8.96 17.87
C LYS A 175 -35.39 8.66 17.52
N PRO A 176 -34.80 9.30 16.48
CA PRO A 176 -33.35 9.24 16.29
C PRO A 176 -32.66 10.12 17.34
N GLU A 177 -31.90 9.48 18.21
CA GLU A 177 -31.00 10.14 19.14
C GLU A 177 -29.75 10.58 18.38
N ILE A 178 -29.60 11.91 18.30
CA ILE A 178 -28.37 12.56 17.87
C ILE A 178 -27.39 12.43 19.03
N LEU A 179 -26.25 11.78 18.79
CA LEU A 179 -25.03 12.00 19.57
C LEU A 179 -23.92 12.37 18.61
N ASP A 180 -23.64 13.66 18.63
CA ASP A 180 -22.48 14.35 18.07
C ASP A 180 -21.16 13.83 18.66
N ARG A 181 -20.10 14.22 17.95
CA ARG A 181 -18.67 14.32 18.32
C ARG A 181 -17.79 13.11 18.07
N ILE A 182 -17.04 13.20 16.97
CA ILE A 182 -15.60 13.45 17.06
C ILE A 182 -15.24 14.53 16.04
N ASP A 183 -15.09 15.77 16.52
CA ASP A 183 -14.15 16.71 15.93
C ASP A 183 -12.75 16.18 16.21
N ASP A 184 -11.93 16.02 15.17
CA ASP A 184 -10.53 16.43 15.20
C ASP A 184 -9.97 16.33 13.78
N ALA A 185 -10.13 17.44 13.07
CA ALA A 185 -9.33 17.76 11.90
C ALA A 185 -7.89 18.03 12.36
N VAL A 186 -7.04 17.00 12.37
CA VAL A 186 -5.59 17.22 12.39
C VAL A 186 -5.14 17.57 10.98
N SER A 187 -4.98 18.87 10.79
CA SER A 187 -4.35 19.58 9.68
C SER A 187 -3.14 18.84 9.10
N PHE A 188 -3.25 18.51 7.81
CA PHE A 188 -2.14 18.02 7.00
C PHE A 188 -1.47 19.22 6.33
N ASN A 189 -0.68 19.99 7.08
CA ASN A 189 0.32 20.94 6.53
C ASN A 189 1.16 21.55 7.66
N GLN A 190 2.40 21.06 7.81
CA GLN A 190 3.59 21.85 8.17
C GLN A 190 4.83 20.95 8.17
N VAL A 191 5.53 20.88 7.03
CA VAL A 191 6.98 20.61 7.00
C VAL A 191 7.57 21.48 5.88
N THR A 192 7.78 22.75 6.19
CA THR A 192 8.77 23.60 5.54
C THR A 192 9.29 24.55 6.59
N GLU A 193 10.41 24.18 7.21
CA GLU A 193 11.51 25.06 7.62
C GLU A 193 12.39 24.30 8.62
N LEU A 194 13.58 23.88 8.17
CA LEU A 194 14.79 23.85 8.98
C LEU A 194 15.98 23.81 8.00
N ALA A 195 16.25 24.99 7.44
CA ALA A 195 17.53 25.34 6.82
C ALA A 195 17.76 26.84 7.01
N SER A 196 18.27 27.21 8.19
CA SER A 196 19.17 28.34 8.45
C SER A 196 19.80 28.14 9.83
#